data_AF-A0A0S3RUG8-F1
#
_entry.id   AF-A0A0S3RUG8-F1
#
_cell.length_a   1.000
_cell.length_b   1.000
_cell.length_c   1.000
_cell.angle_alpha   90.00
_cell.angle_beta   90.00
_cell.angle_gamma   90.00
#
_symmetry.space_group_name_H-M   'P 1'
#
loop_
_entity.id
_entity.type
_entity.pdbx_description
1 polymer ?
#
loop_
_entity_poly.entity_id
_entity_poly.type
_entity_poly.pdbx_seq_one_letter_code
_entity_poly.pdbx_strand_id
1 'polypeptide(L)'
;MIYKTPGSAIWDLSQRSHQLWKMLAHSIEEEGLDPMVELGWKKCGSLLIGRTEEESDMLKGWVKQLCEAGLKAEYLSSNELIRKEPDLLVDKYSAAAFLPDDCQLDARRTVAYIEKTNRNFAAKGRYTEFYNDPVKRFIRFNLFPLLWVALTLTLKAVVRKQILFTALHHSVVRSDINGEVKAVQTSNNTIYSKKAVIVAAGCWTGSLMQDLFRNWKMDLHVPVKPRKGHLLVLENFNSLKLNHGLMEASYLKHSTISGIESSDPEQNLSVSMTANIDAAGNLQLGSSREFVGFNTDLDESVVSHIWKRAGEFFPKLKTLSLPDLSAIRKVRTGLRPYMPDEKPVIGPVPGLSNVFLAAGHEGCGLSMAMGTAEMIVEMVLGYPEKVDSTVFALHKVG
;
A
#
# COMPACT_ATOMS: atom_id res chain seq x y z
N MET A 1 -6.90 10.81 7.79
CA MET A 1 -6.84 10.35 9.18
C MET A 1 -8.16 9.79 9.69
N ILE A 2 -9.32 10.13 9.12
CA ILE A 2 -10.65 9.86 9.69
C ILE A 2 -10.97 8.43 10.14
N TYR A 3 -10.39 7.41 9.51
CA TYR A 3 -10.64 6.00 9.82
C TYR A 3 -9.47 5.32 10.56
N LYS A 4 -8.47 6.08 11.00
CA LYS A 4 -7.32 5.57 11.75
C LYS A 4 -7.57 5.72 13.24
N THR A 5 -7.45 4.64 13.99
CA THR A 5 -7.67 4.65 15.44
C THR A 5 -6.51 5.33 16.17
N PRO A 6 -6.77 6.37 16.98
CA PRO A 6 -5.77 6.95 17.87
C PRO A 6 -5.07 5.90 18.74
N GLY A 7 -3.75 6.01 18.87
CA GLY A 7 -2.94 5.07 19.65
C GLY A 7 -2.76 3.67 19.04
N SER A 8 -3.35 3.39 17.87
CA SER A 8 -3.04 2.15 17.13
C SER A 8 -1.59 2.16 16.63
N ALA A 9 -1.04 0.98 16.32
CA ALA A 9 0.34 0.86 15.85
C ALA A 9 0.62 1.70 14.59
N ILE A 10 -0.38 1.91 13.73
CA ILE A 10 -0.24 2.69 12.48
C ILE A 10 -0.49 4.20 12.69
N TRP A 11 -0.89 4.62 13.90
CA TRP A 11 -1.32 6.00 14.18
C TRP A 11 -0.20 7.00 13.95
N ASP A 12 0.93 6.85 14.63
CA ASP A 12 2.05 7.78 14.56
C ASP A 12 2.68 7.80 13.16
N LEU A 13 2.79 6.63 12.52
CA LEU A 13 3.22 6.53 11.13
C LEU A 13 2.27 7.29 10.18
N SER A 14 0.96 7.15 10.39
CA SER A 14 -0.05 7.84 9.57
C SER A 14 -0.03 9.35 9.80
N GLN A 15 0.13 9.81 11.05
CA GLN A 15 0.26 11.23 11.38
C GLN A 15 1.51 11.84 10.74
N ARG A 16 2.67 11.17 10.90
CA ARG A 16 3.93 11.63 10.32
C ARG A 16 3.85 11.69 8.80
N SER A 17 3.32 10.65 8.18
CA SER A 17 3.14 10.61 6.72
C SER A 17 2.19 11.71 6.24
N HIS A 18 1.10 12.00 6.96
CA HIS A 18 0.19 13.10 6.62
C HIS A 18 0.89 14.47 6.70
N GLN A 19 1.73 14.71 7.71
CA GLN A 19 2.55 15.92 7.80
C GLN A 19 3.51 16.05 6.62
N LEU A 20 4.21 14.97 6.26
CA LEU A 20 5.15 14.95 5.13
C LEU A 20 4.45 15.22 3.79
N TRP A 21 3.24 14.67 3.59
CA TRP A 21 2.43 14.99 2.41
C TRP A 21 2.06 16.47 2.33
N LYS A 22 1.65 17.08 3.46
CA LYS A 22 1.38 18.52 3.52
C LYS A 22 2.62 19.35 3.22
N MET A 23 3.77 18.97 3.76
CA MET A 23 5.04 19.63 3.48
C MET A 23 5.40 19.55 2.00
N LEU A 24 5.22 18.39 1.36
CA LEU A 24 5.48 18.23 -0.08
C LEU A 24 4.52 19.05 -0.93
N ALA A 25 3.22 19.06 -0.60
CA ALA A 25 2.26 19.91 -1.30
C ALA A 25 2.65 21.39 -1.18
N HIS A 26 3.03 21.84 0.01
CA HIS A 26 3.48 23.21 0.23
C HIS A 26 4.76 23.55 -0.55
N SER A 27 5.76 22.65 -0.58
CA SER A 27 6.98 22.91 -1.34
C SER A 27 6.73 23.02 -2.84
N ILE A 28 5.76 22.25 -3.38
CA ILE A 28 5.34 22.36 -4.79
C ILE A 28 4.74 23.75 -5.06
N GLU A 29 3.95 24.31 -4.13
CA GLU A 29 3.43 25.68 -4.22
C GLU A 29 4.55 26.73 -4.19
N GLU A 30 5.55 26.56 -3.31
CA GLU A 30 6.71 27.45 -3.21
C GLU A 30 7.56 27.45 -4.50
N GLU A 31 7.58 26.33 -5.23
CA GLU A 31 8.19 26.21 -6.56
C GLU A 31 7.34 26.82 -7.69
N GLY A 32 6.16 27.37 -7.37
CA GLY A 32 5.26 28.00 -8.34
C GLY A 32 4.41 27.01 -9.15
N LEU A 33 4.32 25.76 -8.71
CA LEU A 33 3.50 24.71 -9.31
C LEU A 33 2.19 24.52 -8.52
N ASP A 34 1.19 23.90 -9.14
CA ASP A 34 -0.09 23.60 -8.49
C ASP A 34 -0.09 22.15 -7.96
N PRO A 35 -0.17 21.91 -6.63
CA PRO A 35 -0.25 20.56 -6.06
C PRO A 35 -1.47 19.75 -6.53
N MET A 36 -2.57 20.42 -6.91
CA MET A 36 -3.73 19.76 -7.49
C MET A 36 -3.40 19.19 -8.88
N VAL A 37 -2.55 19.88 -9.66
CA VAL A 37 -2.08 19.40 -10.96
C VAL A 37 -1.02 18.31 -10.78
N GLU A 38 -0.03 18.53 -9.91
CA GLU A 38 1.12 17.61 -9.79
C GLU A 38 0.79 16.35 -8.99
N LEU A 39 0.05 16.46 -7.89
CA LEU A 39 -0.26 15.34 -6.98
C LEU A 39 -1.74 14.93 -6.99
N GLY A 40 -2.63 15.76 -7.54
CA GLY A 40 -4.06 15.65 -7.25
C GLY A 40 -4.38 15.96 -5.78
N TRP A 41 -3.59 16.83 -5.16
CA TRP A 41 -3.75 17.21 -3.75
C TRP A 41 -5.00 18.06 -3.55
N LYS A 42 -6.03 17.48 -2.95
CA LYS A 42 -7.31 18.13 -2.71
C LYS A 42 -7.59 18.24 -1.21
N LYS A 43 -7.54 19.46 -0.68
CA LYS A 43 -7.93 19.77 0.71
C LYS A 43 -9.45 19.93 0.83
N CYS A 44 -10.17 18.83 0.67
CA CYS A 44 -11.63 18.82 0.72
C CYS A 44 -12.21 18.19 1.98
N GLY A 45 -11.40 17.78 2.96
CA GLY A 45 -11.87 17.06 4.12
C GLY A 45 -12.44 15.68 3.80
N SER A 46 -12.80 14.97 4.85
CA SER A 46 -13.42 13.64 4.77
C SER A 46 -14.56 13.49 5.75
N LEU A 47 -15.54 12.67 5.38
CA LEU A 47 -16.74 12.35 6.14
C LEU A 47 -16.86 10.84 6.32
N LEU A 48 -17.11 10.42 7.56
CA LEU A 48 -17.48 9.06 7.90
C LEU A 48 -18.98 9.05 8.23
N ILE A 49 -19.78 8.40 7.37
CA ILE A 49 -21.24 8.50 7.36
C ILE A 49 -21.85 7.33 8.12
N GLY A 50 -22.57 7.63 9.21
CA GLY A 50 -23.43 6.69 9.92
C GLY A 50 -24.87 6.82 9.46
N ARG A 51 -25.58 5.71 9.37
CA ARG A 51 -26.98 5.62 8.88
C ARG A 51 -27.93 4.96 9.88
N THR A 52 -27.43 4.49 11.02
CA THR A 52 -28.25 3.97 12.12
C THR A 52 -28.05 4.82 13.37
N GLU A 53 -28.98 4.68 14.32
CA GLU A 53 -28.89 5.34 15.63
C GLU A 53 -27.60 4.92 16.36
N GLU A 54 -27.25 3.63 16.32
CA GLU A 54 -26.04 3.09 16.93
C GLU A 54 -24.76 3.65 16.28
N GLU A 55 -24.74 3.77 14.94
CA GLU A 55 -23.61 4.37 14.24
C GLU A 55 -23.49 5.87 14.55
N SER A 56 -24.60 6.58 14.67
CA SER A 56 -24.63 7.99 15.05
C SER A 56 -24.03 8.21 16.44
N ASP A 57 -24.40 7.40 17.42
CA ASP A 57 -23.82 7.49 18.77
C ASP A 57 -22.36 7.07 18.81
N MET A 58 -21.98 6.03 18.06
CA MET A 58 -20.58 5.64 17.90
C MET A 58 -19.74 6.81 17.34
N LEU A 59 -20.25 7.53 16.34
CA LEU A 59 -19.54 8.64 15.72
C LEU A 59 -19.30 9.82 16.67
N LYS A 60 -20.19 10.07 17.65
CA LYS A 60 -19.95 11.08 18.70
C LYS A 60 -18.73 10.70 19.54
N GLY A 61 -18.65 9.44 19.97
CA GLY A 61 -17.50 8.90 20.70
C GLY A 61 -16.23 8.95 19.86
N TRP A 62 -16.34 8.62 18.56
CA TRP A 62 -15.22 8.66 17.63
C TRP A 62 -14.65 10.08 17.45
N VAL A 63 -15.50 11.08 17.21
CA VAL A 63 -15.09 12.49 17.12
C VAL A 63 -14.37 12.93 18.38
N LYS A 64 -14.89 12.57 19.56
CA LYS A 64 -14.25 12.88 20.84
C LYS A 64 -12.83 12.30 20.91
N GLN A 65 -12.65 11.02 20.57
CA GLN A 65 -11.33 10.38 20.57
C GLN A 65 -10.36 11.05 19.60
N LEU A 66 -10.82 11.45 18.41
CA LEU A 66 -9.98 12.15 17.44
C LEU A 66 -9.56 13.54 17.94
N CYS A 67 -10.48 14.28 18.58
CA CYS A 67 -10.19 15.56 19.20
C CYS A 67 -9.20 15.45 20.36
N GLU A 68 -9.36 14.44 21.23
CA GLU A 68 -8.41 14.14 22.31
C GLU A 68 -7.03 13.76 21.77
N ALA A 69 -6.96 13.15 20.58
CA ALA A 69 -5.73 12.87 19.87
C ALA A 69 -5.15 14.07 19.09
N GLY A 70 -5.74 15.26 19.23
CA GLY A 70 -5.24 16.51 18.66
C GLY A 70 -5.70 16.80 17.22
N LEU A 71 -6.62 16.01 16.66
CA LEU A 71 -7.19 16.30 15.35
C LEU A 71 -8.39 17.24 15.47
N LYS A 72 -8.54 18.14 14.49
CA LYS A 72 -9.79 18.88 14.32
C LYS A 72 -10.83 17.92 13.73
N ALA A 73 -11.81 17.53 14.54
CA ALA A 73 -12.94 16.71 14.13
C ALA A 73 -14.27 17.29 14.63
N GLU A 74 -15.32 17.15 13.84
CA GLU A 74 -16.65 17.68 14.11
C GLU A 74 -17.69 16.55 13.95
N TYR A 75 -18.62 16.44 14.90
CA TYR A 75 -19.80 15.60 14.72
C TYR A 75 -20.86 16.42 14.00
N LEU A 76 -21.42 15.87 12.92
CA LEU A 76 -22.47 16.49 12.14
C LEU A 76 -23.78 15.74 12.37
N SER A 77 -24.78 16.45 12.88
CA SER A 77 -26.17 15.98 12.89
C SER A 77 -26.72 15.89 11.46
N SER A 78 -27.88 15.25 11.29
CA SER A 78 -28.57 15.15 9.99
C SER A 78 -28.77 16.52 9.33
N ASN A 79 -29.15 17.53 10.11
CA ASN A 79 -29.38 18.90 9.61
C ASN A 79 -28.10 19.60 9.11
N GLU A 80 -26.96 19.27 9.68
CA GLU A 80 -25.66 19.82 9.26
C GLU A 80 -25.08 19.01 8.09
N LEU A 81 -25.23 17.69 8.13
CA LEU A 81 -24.77 16.77 7.11
C LEU A 81 -25.41 17.08 5.74
N ILE A 82 -26.72 17.29 5.69
CA ILE A 82 -27.41 17.62 4.43
C ILE A 82 -26.94 18.96 3.83
N ARG A 83 -26.48 19.90 4.66
CA ARG A 83 -25.90 21.17 4.16
C ARG A 83 -24.50 20.96 3.59
N LYS A 84 -23.73 20.02 4.15
CA LYS A 84 -22.38 19.66 3.68
C LYS A 84 -22.42 18.81 2.41
N GLU A 85 -23.36 17.88 2.31
CA GLU A 85 -23.53 16.97 1.16
C GLU A 85 -25.02 16.89 0.75
N PRO A 86 -25.51 17.87 -0.06
CA PRO A 86 -26.94 17.98 -0.39
C PRO A 86 -27.52 16.81 -1.19
N ASP A 87 -26.68 16.06 -1.89
CA ASP A 87 -27.11 14.93 -2.71
C ASP A 87 -27.10 13.59 -1.94
N LEU A 88 -26.60 13.59 -0.70
CA LEU A 88 -26.60 12.43 0.18
C LEU A 88 -28.02 12.17 0.71
N LEU A 89 -28.43 10.90 0.79
CA LEU A 89 -29.62 10.51 1.52
C LEU A 89 -29.36 10.72 3.02
N VAL A 90 -30.05 11.69 3.60
CA VAL A 90 -29.96 12.00 5.02
C VAL A 90 -31.35 11.86 5.62
N ASP A 91 -31.49 10.92 6.56
CA ASP A 91 -32.66 10.74 7.41
C ASP A 91 -32.38 11.19 8.85
N LYS A 92 -33.34 10.98 9.75
CA LYS A 92 -33.24 11.39 11.16
C LYS A 92 -32.16 10.65 11.97
N TYR A 93 -31.65 9.53 11.47
CA TYR A 93 -30.60 8.74 12.11
C TYR A 93 -29.22 8.98 11.48
N SER A 94 -29.20 9.59 10.30
CA SER A 94 -28.00 9.88 9.55
C SER A 94 -27.14 10.92 10.28
N ALA A 95 -25.86 10.64 10.43
CA ALA A 95 -24.87 11.52 11.05
C ALA A 95 -23.49 11.32 10.42
N ALA A 96 -22.56 12.21 10.71
CA ALA A 96 -21.18 12.04 10.26
C ALA A 96 -20.14 12.48 11.27
N ALA A 97 -18.99 11.80 11.29
CA ALA A 97 -17.76 12.42 11.75
C ALA A 97 -17.12 13.17 10.57
N PHE A 98 -16.67 14.39 10.79
CA PHE A 98 -16.08 15.26 9.78
C PHE A 98 -14.67 15.69 10.18
N LEU A 99 -13.69 15.48 9.31
CA LEU A 99 -12.32 15.97 9.47
C LEU A 99 -12.04 16.99 8.36
N PRO A 100 -12.08 18.30 8.64
CA PRO A 100 -11.88 19.35 7.63
C PRO A 100 -10.46 19.42 7.09
N ASP A 101 -9.46 19.01 7.86
CA ASP A 101 -8.05 19.07 7.44
C ASP A 101 -7.57 17.81 6.71
N ASP A 102 -8.41 16.78 6.60
CA ASP A 102 -8.11 15.62 5.77
C ASP A 102 -8.04 16.03 4.28
N CYS A 103 -7.18 15.34 3.54
CA CYS A 103 -6.87 15.63 2.15
C CYS A 103 -6.97 14.36 1.30
N GLN A 104 -7.15 14.54 0.01
CA GLN A 104 -7.08 13.46 -0.99
C GLN A 104 -5.89 13.66 -1.91
N LEU A 105 -5.42 12.55 -2.49
CA LEU A 105 -4.34 12.49 -3.46
C LEU A 105 -4.81 11.65 -4.64
N ASP A 106 -4.39 12.01 -5.85
CA ASP A 106 -4.50 11.12 -7.00
C ASP A 106 -3.26 10.23 -7.05
N ALA A 107 -3.47 8.92 -6.88
CA ALA A 107 -2.38 7.95 -6.82
C ALA A 107 -1.51 7.95 -8.09
N ARG A 108 -2.11 8.10 -9.28
CA ARG A 108 -1.37 8.06 -10.56
C ARG A 108 -0.54 9.31 -10.74
N ARG A 109 -1.12 10.49 -10.49
CA ARG A 109 -0.40 11.77 -10.54
C ARG A 109 0.75 11.80 -9.55
N THR A 110 0.48 11.39 -8.30
CA THR A 110 1.49 11.33 -7.24
C THR A 110 2.68 10.44 -7.61
N VAL A 111 2.44 9.22 -8.12
CA VAL A 111 3.51 8.32 -8.54
C VAL A 111 4.28 8.90 -9.73
N ALA A 112 3.59 9.46 -10.73
CA ALA A 112 4.21 10.09 -11.88
C ALA A 112 5.09 11.30 -11.48
N TYR A 113 4.64 12.10 -10.52
CA TYR A 113 5.40 13.22 -9.96
C TYR A 113 6.68 12.73 -9.27
N ILE A 114 6.59 11.70 -8.42
CA ILE A 114 7.74 11.12 -7.72
C ILE A 114 8.74 10.55 -8.73
N GLU A 115 8.27 9.81 -9.73
CA GLU A 115 9.10 9.24 -10.81
C GLU A 115 9.81 10.35 -11.60
N LYS A 116 9.07 11.36 -12.07
CA LYS A 116 9.61 12.55 -12.76
C LYS A 116 10.67 13.25 -11.91
N THR A 117 10.41 13.45 -10.62
CA THR A 117 11.33 14.12 -9.69
C THR A 117 12.60 13.29 -9.48
N ASN A 118 12.47 11.97 -9.33
CA ASN A 118 13.61 11.07 -9.15
C ASN A 118 14.53 11.02 -10.37
N ARG A 119 14.00 11.15 -11.58
CA ARG A 119 14.79 11.20 -12.82
C ARG A 119 15.77 12.38 -12.86
N ASN A 120 15.52 13.47 -12.11
CA ASN A 120 16.49 14.57 -11.96
C ASN A 120 17.80 14.13 -11.28
N PHE A 121 17.78 12.99 -10.57
CA PHE A 121 18.97 12.40 -9.96
C PHE A 121 19.72 11.43 -10.89
N ALA A 122 19.14 11.06 -12.04
CA ALA A 122 19.76 10.16 -13.01
C ALA A 122 21.03 10.76 -13.64
N ALA A 123 21.01 12.05 -13.99
CA ALA A 123 22.16 12.77 -14.51
C ALA A 123 23.37 12.78 -13.54
N LYS A 124 23.13 12.58 -12.25
CA LYS A 124 24.15 12.49 -11.20
C LYS A 124 24.55 11.03 -10.89
N GLY A 125 24.07 10.06 -11.66
CA GLY A 125 24.31 8.62 -11.42
C GLY A 125 23.70 8.09 -10.12
N ARG A 126 22.68 8.78 -9.57
CA ARG A 126 22.05 8.44 -8.28
C ARG A 126 20.70 7.75 -8.42
N TYR A 127 20.16 7.64 -9.63
CA TYR A 127 18.88 7.01 -9.90
C TYR A 127 18.89 6.29 -11.24
N THR A 128 18.38 5.06 -11.24
CA THR A 128 18.15 4.24 -12.43
C THR A 128 16.87 3.44 -12.20
N GLU A 129 16.05 3.32 -13.24
CA GLU A 129 14.80 2.58 -13.25
C GLU A 129 14.91 1.39 -14.22
N PHE A 130 14.32 0.26 -13.85
CA PHE A 130 14.29 -0.96 -14.66
C PHE A 130 12.84 -1.46 -14.72
N TYR A 131 12.23 -1.41 -15.91
CA TYR A 131 10.85 -1.88 -16.13
C TYR A 131 10.84 -3.25 -16.78
N ASN A 132 9.80 -4.04 -16.50
CA ASN A 132 9.62 -5.39 -17.04
C ASN A 132 10.82 -6.31 -16.78
N ASP A 133 11.52 -6.10 -15.67
CA ASP A 133 12.75 -6.80 -15.30
C ASP A 133 12.61 -7.44 -13.90
N PRO A 134 11.80 -8.50 -13.75
CA PRO A 134 11.46 -9.05 -12.44
C PRO A 134 12.68 -9.59 -11.71
N VAL A 135 12.72 -9.37 -10.39
CA VAL A 135 13.75 -9.92 -9.51
C VAL A 135 13.62 -11.44 -9.46
N LYS A 136 14.73 -12.14 -9.71
CA LYS A 136 14.80 -13.60 -9.70
C LYS A 136 15.51 -14.15 -8.46
N ARG A 137 16.58 -13.49 -8.01
CA ARG A 137 17.35 -13.93 -6.84
C ARG A 137 18.19 -12.83 -6.20
N PHE A 138 18.58 -13.04 -4.96
CA PHE A 138 19.63 -12.28 -4.29
C PHE A 138 20.98 -13.00 -4.40
N ILE A 139 22.04 -12.24 -4.64
CA ILE A 139 23.42 -12.73 -4.74
C ILE A 139 24.19 -12.31 -3.48
N ARG A 140 24.81 -13.30 -2.83
CA ARG A 140 25.85 -13.11 -1.82
C ARG A 140 27.16 -13.61 -2.40
N PHE A 141 28.27 -12.93 -2.15
CA PHE A 141 29.58 -13.44 -2.57
C PHE A 141 30.12 -14.40 -1.52
N ASN A 142 30.55 -15.57 -1.97
CA ASN A 142 31.48 -16.40 -1.22
C ASN A 142 32.86 -15.74 -1.29
N LEU A 143 33.37 -15.22 -0.17
CA LEU A 143 34.80 -15.25 0.04
C LEU A 143 35.16 -16.67 0.47
N PHE A 144 35.50 -17.52 -0.50
CA PHE A 144 36.56 -18.47 -0.17
C PHE A 144 37.82 -17.63 0.05
N PRO A 145 38.57 -17.80 1.15
CA PRO A 145 39.97 -17.43 1.12
C PRO A 145 40.60 -18.36 0.09
N LEU A 146 40.86 -17.85 -1.12
CA LEU A 146 41.76 -18.45 -2.11
C LEU A 146 43.23 -18.41 -1.59
N LEU A 147 43.43 -18.68 -0.30
CA LEU A 147 44.75 -18.80 0.32
C LEU A 147 45.09 -20.26 0.70
N TRP A 148 44.22 -21.23 0.45
CA TRP A 148 44.43 -22.63 0.92
C TRP A 148 44.18 -23.74 -0.11
N VAL A 149 44.29 -23.46 -1.42
CA VAL A 149 44.35 -24.51 -2.47
C VAL A 149 45.58 -24.37 -3.38
N ALA A 150 46.38 -23.31 -3.25
CA ALA A 150 47.66 -23.19 -3.95
C ALA A 150 48.83 -23.94 -3.25
N LEU A 151 48.62 -24.55 -2.09
CA LEU A 151 49.67 -25.27 -1.34
C LEU A 151 49.56 -26.81 -1.41
N THR A 152 48.67 -27.36 -2.24
CA THR A 152 48.49 -28.81 -2.42
C THR A 152 48.39 -29.22 -3.89
N LEU A 153 49.10 -28.52 -4.78
CA LEU A 153 49.35 -28.96 -6.16
C LEU A 153 50.84 -29.08 -6.49
N THR A 154 51.68 -29.22 -5.47
CA THR A 154 53.09 -29.63 -5.62
C THR A 154 53.31 -31.13 -5.39
N LEU A 155 52.24 -31.93 -5.20
CA LEU A 155 52.34 -33.37 -4.92
C LEU A 155 51.22 -34.17 -5.59
N LYS A 156 51.28 -34.27 -6.93
CA LYS A 156 50.98 -35.49 -7.71
C LYS A 156 51.05 -35.17 -9.21
N ALA A 157 52.24 -35.37 -9.76
CA ALA A 157 52.44 -35.47 -11.19
C ALA A 157 51.79 -36.77 -11.74
N VAL A 158 51.51 -36.78 -13.05
CA VAL A 158 51.34 -37.97 -13.90
C VAL A 158 50.05 -38.79 -13.68
N VAL A 159 49.11 -38.71 -14.63
CA VAL A 159 48.56 -39.84 -15.43
C VAL A 159 47.54 -39.27 -16.45
N ARG A 160 47.57 -39.87 -17.64
CA ARG A 160 46.91 -39.50 -18.91
C ARG A 160 45.37 -39.57 -18.93
N LYS A 161 44.81 -38.75 -19.82
CA LYS A 161 43.58 -38.91 -20.66
C LYS A 161 42.20 -39.06 -19.97
N GLN A 162 41.22 -38.46 -20.67
CA GLN A 162 39.75 -38.62 -20.62
C GLN A 162 38.89 -37.65 -19.76
N ILE A 163 38.36 -36.63 -20.46
CA ILE A 163 36.98 -36.09 -20.51
C ILE A 163 36.08 -36.28 -19.26
N LEU A 164 35.59 -35.17 -18.69
CA LEU A 164 34.14 -34.92 -18.52
C LEU A 164 33.87 -33.43 -18.21
N PHE A 165 33.15 -32.74 -19.10
CA PHE A 165 32.43 -31.50 -18.76
C PHE A 165 31.15 -31.90 -18.05
N THR A 166 30.97 -31.48 -16.79
CA THR A 166 29.66 -31.44 -16.14
C THR A 166 29.35 -30.00 -15.77
N ALA A 167 28.51 -29.39 -16.60
CA ALA A 167 27.78 -28.19 -16.25
C ALA A 167 26.77 -28.56 -15.16
N LEU A 168 27.12 -28.28 -13.91
CA LEU A 168 26.16 -28.12 -12.82
C LEU A 168 26.16 -26.65 -12.43
N HIS A 169 25.35 -25.87 -13.14
CA HIS A 169 24.92 -24.54 -12.70
C HIS A 169 23.93 -24.70 -11.53
N HIS A 170 24.41 -25.20 -10.40
CA HIS A 170 23.85 -24.89 -9.10
C HIS A 170 24.91 -24.05 -8.41
N SER A 171 24.92 -22.74 -8.71
CA SER A 171 25.69 -21.79 -7.93
C SER A 171 25.10 -21.79 -6.51
N VAL A 172 25.66 -22.64 -5.65
CA VAL A 172 25.41 -22.65 -4.22
C VAL A 172 25.95 -21.33 -3.68
N VAL A 173 25.06 -20.34 -3.57
CA VAL A 173 25.30 -19.07 -2.89
C VAL A 173 25.35 -19.40 -1.39
N ARG A 174 26.55 -19.68 -0.87
CA ARG A 174 26.78 -19.66 0.57
C ARG A 174 27.06 -18.21 0.97
N SER A 175 26.43 -17.83 2.07
CA SER A 175 26.49 -16.50 2.64
C SER A 175 27.89 -16.21 3.15
N ASP A 176 28.30 -14.94 3.11
CA ASP A 176 29.29 -14.48 4.09
C ASP A 176 28.76 -14.73 5.52
N ILE A 177 29.62 -14.71 6.52
CA ILE A 177 29.24 -14.93 7.92
C ILE A 177 28.22 -13.89 8.46
N ASN A 178 27.98 -12.79 7.72
CA ASN A 178 27.24 -11.62 8.17
C ASN A 178 25.83 -11.49 7.55
N GLY A 179 25.48 -12.33 6.58
CA GLY A 179 24.16 -12.31 5.94
C GLY A 179 23.96 -11.21 4.89
N GLU A 180 25.03 -10.64 4.34
CA GLU A 180 24.94 -9.46 3.47
C GLU A 180 24.55 -9.82 2.03
N VAL A 181 23.61 -9.08 1.45
CA VAL A 181 23.24 -9.16 0.02
C VAL A 181 24.04 -8.16 -0.79
N LYS A 182 24.84 -8.65 -1.74
CA LYS A 182 25.75 -7.83 -2.55
C LYS A 182 25.15 -7.40 -3.88
N ALA A 183 24.21 -8.18 -4.40
CA ALA A 183 23.49 -7.82 -5.62
C ALA A 183 22.11 -8.46 -5.70
N VAL A 184 21.26 -7.89 -6.54
CA VAL A 184 19.96 -8.43 -6.94
C VAL A 184 20.07 -8.85 -8.40
N GLN A 185 19.78 -10.11 -8.70
CA GLN A 185 19.65 -10.57 -10.08
C GLN A 185 18.21 -10.42 -10.54
N THR A 186 18.03 -9.77 -11.68
CA THR A 186 16.75 -9.63 -12.36
C THR A 186 16.71 -10.55 -13.59
N SER A 187 15.70 -10.42 -14.46
CA SER A 187 15.65 -11.19 -15.70
C SER A 187 16.79 -10.83 -16.65
N ASN A 188 17.15 -9.55 -16.69
CA ASN A 188 18.03 -8.97 -17.69
C ASN A 188 19.31 -8.37 -17.09
N ASN A 189 19.37 -8.15 -15.77
CA ASN A 189 20.46 -7.43 -15.11
C ASN A 189 20.97 -8.11 -13.83
N THR A 190 22.14 -7.66 -13.39
CA THR A 190 22.63 -7.87 -12.03
C THR A 190 22.96 -6.51 -11.43
N ILE A 191 22.20 -6.12 -10.40
CA ILE A 191 22.24 -4.80 -9.79
C ILE A 191 22.98 -4.92 -8.46
N TYR A 192 24.15 -4.32 -8.35
CA TYR A 192 24.96 -4.37 -7.14
C TYR A 192 24.46 -3.35 -6.10
N SER A 193 24.30 -3.79 -4.86
CA SER A 193 23.98 -2.92 -3.73
C SER A 193 25.21 -2.73 -2.85
N LYS A 194 25.47 -1.46 -2.49
CA LYS A 194 26.55 -1.09 -1.56
C LYS A 194 26.07 -0.91 -0.12
N LYS A 195 24.77 -0.65 0.08
CA LYS A 195 24.25 -0.19 1.39
C LYS A 195 22.98 -0.91 1.82
N ALA A 196 21.98 -0.99 0.97
CA ALA A 196 20.72 -1.64 1.30
C ALA A 196 19.99 -2.19 0.07
N VAL A 197 19.19 -3.22 0.29
CA VAL A 197 18.16 -3.70 -0.64
C VAL A 197 16.82 -3.56 0.05
N ILE A 198 15.88 -2.83 -0.55
CA ILE A 198 14.54 -2.63 -0.01
C ILE A 198 13.55 -3.40 -0.87
N VAL A 199 12.80 -4.31 -0.25
CA VAL A 199 11.76 -5.09 -0.90
C VAL A 199 10.41 -4.43 -0.64
N ALA A 200 9.89 -3.77 -1.67
CA ALA A 200 8.59 -3.07 -1.65
C ALA A 200 7.66 -3.61 -2.76
N ALA A 201 7.60 -4.94 -2.89
CA ALA A 201 6.93 -5.63 -4.01
C ALA A 201 5.40 -5.80 -3.79
N GLY A 202 4.76 -4.94 -3.01
CA GLY A 202 3.32 -5.01 -2.74
C GLY A 202 2.86 -6.41 -2.33
N CYS A 203 1.77 -6.90 -2.93
CA CYS A 203 1.19 -8.21 -2.61
C CYS A 203 2.07 -9.40 -3.04
N TRP A 204 3.06 -9.18 -3.91
CA TRP A 204 4.04 -10.20 -4.31
C TRP A 204 5.18 -10.35 -3.31
N THR A 205 5.27 -9.52 -2.27
CA THR A 205 6.35 -9.58 -1.28
C THR A 205 6.42 -10.94 -0.60
N GLY A 206 5.29 -11.52 -0.20
CA GLY A 206 5.25 -12.83 0.45
C GLY A 206 5.83 -13.94 -0.43
N SER A 207 5.34 -14.06 -1.67
CA SER A 207 5.81 -15.07 -2.63
C SER A 207 7.27 -14.85 -3.03
N LEU A 208 7.66 -13.59 -3.30
CA LEU A 208 9.03 -13.25 -3.64
C LEU A 208 10.00 -13.64 -2.52
N MET A 209 9.69 -13.27 -1.27
CA MET A 209 10.55 -13.59 -0.14
C MET A 209 10.59 -15.09 0.14
N GLN A 210 9.47 -15.81 -0.02
CA GLN A 210 9.45 -17.27 0.14
C GLN A 210 10.36 -17.98 -0.88
N ASP A 211 10.31 -17.58 -2.14
CA ASP A 211 11.17 -18.14 -3.19
C ASP A 211 12.65 -17.82 -2.95
N LEU A 212 12.94 -16.60 -2.48
CA LEU A 212 14.28 -16.18 -2.10
C LEU A 212 14.82 -16.96 -0.89
N PHE A 213 14.00 -17.17 0.14
CA PHE A 213 14.39 -17.88 1.37
C PHE A 213 14.50 -19.39 1.21
N ARG A 214 13.70 -20.01 0.32
CA ARG A 214 13.79 -21.45 0.03
C ARG A 214 15.21 -21.85 -0.38
N ASN A 215 15.89 -20.99 -1.14
CA ASN A 215 17.28 -21.21 -1.56
C ASN A 215 18.30 -21.08 -0.43
N TRP A 216 17.92 -20.45 0.69
CA TRP A 216 18.81 -20.10 1.80
C TRP A 216 18.56 -20.89 3.08
N LYS A 217 17.58 -21.82 3.09
CA LYS A 217 17.17 -22.57 4.28
C LYS A 217 16.88 -21.68 5.49
N MET A 218 16.37 -20.46 5.24
CA MET A 218 15.91 -19.56 6.28
C MET A 218 14.46 -19.89 6.58
N ASP A 219 14.15 -20.15 7.84
CA ASP A 219 12.79 -20.31 8.31
C ASP A 219 12.19 -18.95 8.65
N LEU A 220 11.79 -18.22 7.61
CA LEU A 220 11.22 -16.90 7.71
C LEU A 220 10.03 -16.79 6.76
N HIS A 221 8.88 -16.39 7.30
CA HIS A 221 7.65 -16.25 6.54
C HIS A 221 7.21 -14.79 6.56
N VAL A 222 6.95 -14.23 5.37
CA VAL A 222 6.37 -12.88 5.22
C VAL A 222 4.92 -13.06 4.80
N PRO A 223 3.94 -12.90 5.72
CA PRO A 223 2.56 -13.31 5.50
C PRO A 223 1.75 -12.30 4.67
N VAL A 224 2.40 -11.54 3.78
CA VAL A 224 1.72 -10.60 2.89
C VAL A 224 0.92 -11.39 1.85
N LYS A 225 -0.39 -11.13 1.76
CA LYS A 225 -1.31 -11.78 0.82
C LYS A 225 -1.98 -10.74 -0.09
N PRO A 226 -2.36 -11.10 -1.34
CA PRO A 226 -3.18 -10.25 -2.18
C PRO A 226 -4.63 -10.23 -1.67
N ARG A 227 -5.19 -9.02 -1.50
CA ARG A 227 -6.61 -8.80 -1.28
C ARG A 227 -7.15 -7.93 -2.40
N LYS A 228 -7.97 -8.52 -3.27
CA LYS A 228 -8.50 -7.82 -4.45
C LYS A 228 -9.53 -6.77 -4.03
N GLY A 229 -9.57 -5.69 -4.79
CA GLY A 229 -10.60 -4.67 -4.70
C GLY A 229 -10.99 -4.11 -6.07
N HIS A 230 -12.25 -3.72 -6.17
CA HIS A 230 -12.81 -3.01 -7.32
C HIS A 230 -13.06 -1.54 -6.97
N LEU A 231 -12.84 -0.69 -7.97
CA LEU A 231 -13.21 0.72 -7.96
C LEU A 231 -13.94 1.05 -9.25
N LEU A 232 -15.20 1.44 -9.14
CA LEU A 232 -16.02 1.95 -10.23
C LEU A 232 -15.70 3.44 -10.42
N VAL A 233 -15.40 3.84 -11.64
CA VAL A 233 -15.08 5.22 -12.00
C VAL A 233 -16.05 5.66 -13.10
N LEU A 234 -16.70 6.80 -12.91
CA LEU A 234 -17.57 7.44 -13.89
C LEU A 234 -16.95 8.75 -14.35
N GLU A 235 -16.55 8.79 -15.61
CA GLU A 235 -15.93 9.96 -16.25
C GLU A 235 -17.00 10.99 -16.65
N ASN A 236 -16.71 12.28 -16.52
CA ASN A 236 -17.64 13.37 -16.89
C ASN A 236 -19.05 13.25 -16.25
N PHE A 237 -19.15 12.62 -15.07
CA PHE A 237 -20.43 12.38 -14.42
C PHE A 237 -20.88 13.62 -13.62
N ASN A 238 -21.96 14.26 -14.06
CA ASN A 238 -22.44 15.53 -13.49
C ASN A 238 -23.79 15.41 -12.75
N SER A 239 -24.35 14.21 -12.64
CA SER A 239 -25.65 13.99 -11.99
C SER A 239 -25.59 13.91 -10.46
N LEU A 240 -24.38 13.96 -9.90
CA LEU A 240 -24.13 13.93 -8.45
C LEU A 240 -23.09 15.00 -8.08
N LYS A 241 -23.38 15.80 -7.06
CA LYS A 241 -22.42 16.70 -6.43
C LYS A 241 -21.86 16.06 -5.17
N LEU A 242 -20.53 16.08 -5.05
CA LEU A 242 -19.81 15.54 -3.90
C LEU A 242 -18.72 16.53 -3.48
N ASN A 243 -18.79 17.03 -2.25
CA ASN A 243 -17.88 18.09 -1.78
C ASN A 243 -16.65 17.52 -1.05
N HIS A 244 -16.81 16.43 -0.31
CA HIS A 244 -15.78 15.82 0.53
C HIS A 244 -15.48 14.37 0.09
N GLY A 245 -14.50 13.72 0.72
CA GLY A 245 -14.35 12.26 0.61
C GLY A 245 -15.27 11.55 1.58
N LEU A 246 -16.10 10.63 1.09
CA LEU A 246 -17.09 9.93 1.91
C LEU A 246 -16.70 8.48 2.11
N MET A 247 -16.93 7.98 3.32
CA MET A 247 -16.79 6.57 3.69
C MET A 247 -17.96 6.19 4.59
N GLU A 248 -18.50 4.97 4.45
CA GLU A 248 -19.49 4.46 5.40
C GLU A 248 -18.87 4.13 6.77
N ALA A 249 -19.61 4.33 7.87
CA ALA A 249 -19.14 4.08 9.23
C ALA A 249 -18.75 2.62 9.48
N SER A 250 -19.48 1.67 8.89
CA SER A 250 -19.15 0.24 8.93
C SER A 250 -17.78 -0.08 8.33
N TYR A 251 -17.18 0.81 7.52
CA TYR A 251 -15.81 0.65 7.02
C TYR A 251 -14.79 0.45 8.14
N LEU A 252 -15.02 1.05 9.33
CA LEU A 252 -14.20 0.84 10.53
C LEU A 252 -14.21 -0.61 11.02
N LYS A 253 -15.31 -1.34 10.78
CA LYS A 253 -15.49 -2.76 11.16
C LYS A 253 -15.00 -3.70 10.06
N HIS A 254 -14.89 -3.23 8.81
CA HIS A 254 -14.45 -4.05 7.68
C HIS A 254 -12.93 -4.23 7.58
N SER A 255 -12.12 -3.50 8.36
CA SER A 255 -10.71 -3.88 8.57
C SER A 255 -10.63 -5.22 9.32
N THR A 256 -11.55 -5.44 10.27
CA THR A 256 -11.58 -6.59 11.19
C THR A 256 -12.38 -7.81 10.71
N ILE A 257 -12.88 -7.85 9.46
CA ILE A 257 -13.39 -9.12 8.92
C ILE A 257 -12.17 -10.03 8.77
N SER A 258 -12.04 -10.88 9.79
CA SER A 258 -10.99 -11.85 10.00
C SER A 258 -10.76 -12.63 8.71
N GLY A 259 -9.49 -12.81 8.35
CA GLY A 259 -9.04 -13.63 7.23
C GLY A 259 -9.33 -15.13 7.42
N ILE A 260 -10.47 -15.50 8.01
CA ILE A 260 -11.03 -16.83 7.92
C ILE A 260 -11.67 -16.90 6.53
N GLU A 261 -10.94 -17.46 5.57
CA GLU A 261 -11.52 -17.88 4.30
C GLU A 261 -12.68 -18.83 4.61
N SER A 262 -13.91 -18.32 4.50
CA SER A 262 -15.09 -19.16 4.57
C SER A 262 -15.16 -20.00 3.30
N SER A 263 -15.65 -21.24 3.39
CA SER A 263 -15.95 -22.05 2.20
C SER A 263 -17.09 -21.46 1.35
N ASP A 264 -17.79 -20.46 1.88
CA ASP A 264 -18.83 -19.69 1.20
C ASP A 264 -18.23 -18.43 0.52
N PRO A 265 -18.28 -18.31 -0.81
CA PRO A 265 -17.78 -17.15 -1.55
C PRO A 265 -18.48 -15.83 -1.21
N GLU A 266 -19.77 -15.85 -0.85
CA GLU A 266 -20.51 -14.62 -0.51
C GLU A 266 -20.05 -14.01 0.82
N GLN A 267 -19.51 -14.83 1.74
CA GLN A 267 -18.94 -14.38 3.01
C GLN A 267 -17.51 -13.83 2.86
N ASN A 268 -16.83 -14.10 1.74
CA ASN A 268 -15.47 -13.61 1.45
C ASN A 268 -15.45 -12.24 0.73
N LEU A 269 -16.61 -11.77 0.24
CA LEU A 269 -16.76 -10.47 -0.41
C LEU A 269 -17.37 -9.46 0.55
N SER A 270 -16.65 -8.37 0.81
CA SER A 270 -17.22 -7.19 1.48
C SER A 270 -17.23 -6.00 0.52
N VAL A 271 -18.35 -5.27 0.50
CA VAL A 271 -18.52 -4.04 -0.26
C VAL A 271 -18.94 -2.94 0.71
N SER A 272 -18.13 -1.91 0.80
CA SER A 272 -18.39 -0.74 1.64
C SER A 272 -18.44 0.50 0.81
N MET A 273 -19.39 1.41 1.05
CA MET A 273 -19.45 2.67 0.32
C MET A 273 -18.25 3.57 0.65
N THR A 274 -17.51 3.92 -0.38
CA THR A 274 -16.58 5.06 -0.42
C THR A 274 -16.87 5.86 -1.68
N ALA A 275 -16.91 7.18 -1.57
CA ALA A 275 -17.11 8.06 -2.71
C ALA A 275 -16.14 9.23 -2.68
N ASN A 276 -15.52 9.54 -3.82
CA ASN A 276 -14.65 10.69 -3.98
C ASN A 276 -14.68 11.21 -5.42
N ILE A 277 -14.33 12.49 -5.59
CA ILE A 277 -14.09 13.09 -6.90
C ILE A 277 -12.59 13.25 -7.07
N ASP A 278 -12.02 12.63 -8.11
CA ASP A 278 -10.59 12.72 -8.37
C ASP A 278 -10.18 14.07 -8.97
N ALA A 279 -8.87 14.23 -9.18
CA ALA A 279 -8.33 15.50 -9.66
C ALA A 279 -8.77 15.87 -11.09
N ALA A 280 -9.27 14.90 -11.85
CA ALA A 280 -9.84 15.13 -13.18
C ALA A 280 -11.37 15.35 -13.14
N GLY A 281 -11.99 15.33 -11.96
CA GLY A 281 -13.43 15.51 -11.80
C GLY A 281 -14.24 14.22 -11.96
N ASN A 282 -13.61 13.05 -12.03
CA ASN A 282 -14.35 11.79 -12.17
C ASN A 282 -14.88 11.33 -10.82
N LEU A 283 -16.10 10.80 -10.82
CA LEU A 283 -16.68 10.15 -9.65
C LEU A 283 -16.07 8.76 -9.47
N GLN A 284 -15.49 8.51 -8.31
CA GLN A 284 -14.97 7.21 -7.91
C GLN A 284 -15.86 6.64 -6.82
N LEU A 285 -16.35 5.43 -7.06
CA LEU A 285 -17.18 4.65 -6.15
C LEU A 285 -16.46 3.35 -5.83
N GLY A 286 -16.23 3.13 -4.55
CA GLY A 286 -15.59 1.94 -4.03
C GLY A 286 -16.23 1.54 -2.72
N SER A 287 -15.65 0.59 -1.99
CA SER A 287 -14.65 -0.35 -2.47
C SER A 287 -15.05 -1.77 -2.07
N SER A 288 -14.66 -2.75 -2.89
CA SER A 288 -14.77 -4.16 -2.53
C SER A 288 -13.49 -4.69 -1.91
N ARG A 289 -13.61 -5.80 -1.17
CA ARG A 289 -12.52 -6.57 -0.56
C ARG A 289 -12.85 -8.04 -0.66
N GLU A 290 -11.97 -8.79 -1.31
CA GLU A 290 -12.12 -10.25 -1.50
C GLU A 290 -10.75 -10.95 -1.53
N PHE A 291 -10.70 -12.18 -1.03
CA PHE A 291 -9.52 -13.06 -1.12
C PHE A 291 -9.70 -14.06 -2.27
N VAL A 292 -9.13 -13.73 -3.43
CA VAL A 292 -9.19 -14.56 -4.64
C VAL A 292 -7.80 -14.82 -5.23
N GLY A 293 -6.78 -14.80 -4.37
CA GLY A 293 -5.38 -14.85 -4.77
C GLY A 293 -4.97 -13.66 -5.63
N PHE A 294 -4.17 -13.92 -6.66
CA PHE A 294 -3.65 -12.90 -7.59
C PHE A 294 -4.57 -12.63 -8.79
N ASN A 295 -5.81 -13.14 -8.77
CA ASN A 295 -6.77 -12.89 -9.85
C ASN A 295 -7.12 -11.39 -9.90
N THR A 296 -6.99 -10.76 -11.07
CA THR A 296 -7.36 -9.37 -11.33
C THR A 296 -8.49 -9.20 -12.33
N ASP A 297 -9.09 -10.30 -12.78
CA ASP A 297 -10.20 -10.33 -13.72
C ASP A 297 -11.38 -9.52 -13.18
N LEU A 298 -12.09 -8.85 -14.06
CA LEU A 298 -13.25 -8.05 -13.69
C LEU A 298 -14.43 -8.96 -13.33
N ASP A 299 -15.03 -8.74 -12.16
CA ASP A 299 -16.31 -9.32 -11.79
C ASP A 299 -17.41 -8.26 -11.83
N GLU A 300 -18.28 -8.32 -12.85
CA GLU A 300 -19.39 -7.38 -13.03
C GLU A 300 -20.45 -7.48 -11.92
N SER A 301 -20.56 -8.62 -11.21
CA SER A 301 -21.45 -8.75 -10.06
C SER A 301 -20.99 -7.85 -8.90
N VAL A 302 -19.68 -7.76 -8.68
CA VAL A 302 -19.09 -6.87 -7.66
C VAL A 302 -19.29 -5.40 -8.02
N VAL A 303 -19.17 -5.05 -9.30
CA VAL A 303 -19.49 -3.69 -9.78
C VAL A 303 -20.95 -3.35 -9.52
N SER A 304 -21.85 -4.30 -9.76
CA SER A 304 -23.29 -4.14 -9.47
C SER A 304 -23.56 -3.96 -7.98
N HIS A 305 -22.85 -4.68 -7.11
CA HIS A 305 -22.91 -4.49 -5.66
C HIS A 305 -22.40 -3.10 -5.23
N ILE A 306 -21.28 -2.62 -5.79
CA ILE A 306 -20.76 -1.26 -5.54
C ILE A 306 -21.80 -0.22 -5.95
N TRP A 307 -22.38 -0.34 -7.14
CA TRP A 307 -23.40 0.58 -7.64
C TRP A 307 -24.65 0.60 -6.77
N LYS A 308 -25.17 -0.58 -6.42
CA LYS A 308 -26.32 -0.74 -5.52
C LYS A 308 -26.04 -0.09 -4.18
N ARG A 309 -24.89 -0.39 -3.57
CA ARG A 309 -24.49 0.17 -2.27
C ARG A 309 -24.35 1.69 -2.34
N ALA A 310 -23.71 2.24 -3.37
CA ALA A 310 -23.64 3.68 -3.58
C ALA A 310 -25.04 4.32 -3.73
N GLY A 311 -25.95 3.66 -4.45
CA GLY A 311 -27.34 4.13 -4.60
C GLY A 311 -28.13 4.17 -3.29
N GLU A 312 -27.76 3.40 -2.27
CA GLU A 312 -28.34 3.51 -0.94
C GLU A 312 -27.94 4.80 -0.22
N PHE A 313 -26.78 5.39 -0.55
CA PHE A 313 -26.32 6.68 -0.03
C PHE A 313 -26.72 7.84 -0.94
N PHE A 314 -26.87 7.62 -2.24
CA PHE A 314 -27.18 8.67 -3.20
C PHE A 314 -28.43 8.29 -4.02
N PRO A 315 -29.63 8.77 -3.66
CA PRO A 315 -30.89 8.39 -4.31
C PRO A 315 -30.90 8.70 -5.81
N LYS A 316 -30.18 9.73 -6.25
CA LYS A 316 -30.01 10.08 -7.66
C LYS A 316 -29.36 8.96 -8.49
N LEU A 317 -28.55 8.09 -7.90
CA LEU A 317 -27.97 6.95 -8.62
C LEU A 317 -29.01 5.85 -8.87
N LYS A 318 -30.06 5.74 -8.03
CA LYS A 318 -31.14 4.75 -8.21
C LYS A 318 -32.03 5.07 -9.40
N THR A 319 -32.07 6.34 -9.84
CA THR A 319 -32.83 6.74 -11.04
C THR A 319 -32.06 6.48 -12.33
N LEU A 320 -30.81 6.01 -12.23
CA LEU A 320 -29.92 5.77 -13.35
C LEU A 320 -29.65 4.26 -13.49
N SER A 321 -29.58 3.81 -14.73
CA SER A 321 -29.21 2.43 -15.07
C SER A 321 -27.70 2.35 -15.32
N LEU A 322 -27.01 1.46 -14.61
CA LEU A 322 -25.56 1.29 -14.79
C LEU A 322 -25.16 0.90 -16.23
N PRO A 323 -25.89 0.02 -16.94
CA PRO A 323 -25.68 -0.24 -18.37
C PRO A 323 -25.68 1.02 -19.27
N ASP A 324 -26.56 1.98 -18.98
CA ASP A 324 -26.70 3.21 -19.79
C ASP A 324 -25.47 4.13 -19.62
N LEU A 325 -24.68 3.92 -18.55
CA LEU A 325 -23.45 4.66 -18.27
C LEU A 325 -22.20 3.99 -18.87
N SER A 326 -22.35 2.91 -19.65
CA SER A 326 -21.22 2.12 -20.19
C SER A 326 -20.15 2.93 -20.92
N ALA A 327 -20.53 4.00 -21.63
CA ALA A 327 -19.61 4.87 -22.36
C ALA A 327 -18.65 5.67 -21.45
N ILE A 328 -19.09 6.00 -20.24
CA ILE A 328 -18.31 6.78 -19.25
C ILE A 328 -17.81 5.91 -18.09
N ARG A 329 -18.22 4.64 -18.05
CA ARG A 329 -17.89 3.68 -17.00
C ARG A 329 -16.51 3.08 -17.23
N LYS A 330 -15.64 3.24 -16.25
CA LYS A 330 -14.38 2.48 -16.13
C LYS A 330 -14.39 1.70 -14.82
N VAL A 331 -13.79 0.52 -14.82
CA VAL A 331 -13.58 -0.25 -13.60
C VAL A 331 -12.09 -0.51 -13.44
N ARG A 332 -11.58 -0.29 -12.23
CA ARG A 332 -10.21 -0.61 -11.86
C ARG A 332 -10.23 -1.77 -10.86
N THR A 333 -9.51 -2.83 -11.16
CA THR A 333 -9.19 -3.89 -10.21
C THR A 333 -7.76 -3.71 -9.70
N GLY A 334 -7.53 -4.03 -8.44
CA GLY A 334 -6.20 -3.94 -7.83
C GLY A 334 -6.03 -4.89 -6.67
N LEU A 335 -4.79 -5.33 -6.44
CA LEU A 335 -4.43 -6.22 -5.34
C LEU A 335 -3.78 -5.41 -4.23
N ARG A 336 -4.47 -5.32 -3.08
CA ARG A 336 -3.93 -4.68 -1.88
C ARG A 336 -2.99 -5.65 -1.17
N PRO A 337 -1.80 -5.22 -0.72
CA PRO A 337 -0.92 -6.06 0.09
C PRO A 337 -1.49 -6.16 1.51
N TYR A 338 -2.25 -7.21 1.79
CA TYR A 338 -2.86 -7.45 3.10
C TYR A 338 -1.87 -8.14 4.04
N MET A 339 -1.86 -7.69 5.30
CA MET A 339 -1.14 -8.33 6.41
C MET A 339 -2.16 -8.82 7.45
N PRO A 340 -2.03 -10.07 7.96
CA PRO A 340 -2.99 -10.63 8.91
C PRO A 340 -3.11 -9.89 10.25
N ASP A 341 -2.05 -9.22 10.68
CA ASP A 341 -2.01 -8.41 11.92
C ASP A 341 -2.45 -6.95 11.69
N GLU A 342 -2.96 -6.64 10.49
CA GLU A 342 -3.46 -5.33 10.06
C GLU A 342 -2.42 -4.21 10.07
N LYS A 343 -1.13 -4.55 10.16
CA LYS A 343 -0.02 -3.59 10.16
C LYS A 343 0.91 -3.85 8.97
N PRO A 344 1.51 -2.81 8.37
CA PRO A 344 2.55 -3.04 7.38
C PRO A 344 3.77 -3.69 8.04
N VAL A 345 4.51 -4.47 7.25
CA VAL A 345 5.84 -4.94 7.63
C VAL A 345 6.87 -3.94 7.11
N ILE A 346 7.57 -3.30 8.04
CA ILE A 346 8.56 -2.26 7.76
C ILE A 346 9.78 -2.53 8.63
N GLY A 347 10.93 -2.73 8.01
CA GLY A 347 12.19 -2.87 8.73
C GLY A 347 13.11 -3.98 8.24
N PRO A 348 14.18 -4.27 9.00
CA PRO A 348 15.20 -5.21 8.58
C PRO A 348 14.66 -6.64 8.54
N VAL A 349 15.19 -7.43 7.59
CA VAL A 349 14.90 -8.85 7.48
C VAL A 349 15.82 -9.63 8.43
N PRO A 350 15.29 -10.40 9.41
CA PRO A 350 16.11 -11.16 10.33
C PRO A 350 17.08 -12.10 9.62
N GLY A 351 18.36 -12.02 9.95
CA GLY A 351 19.43 -12.81 9.33
C GLY A 351 20.00 -12.24 8.04
N LEU A 352 19.50 -11.08 7.57
CA LEU A 352 20.09 -10.31 6.47
C LEU A 352 20.50 -8.93 6.97
N SER A 353 21.79 -8.59 6.88
CA SER A 353 22.32 -7.36 7.47
C SER A 353 21.91 -6.08 6.74
N ASN A 354 21.50 -6.17 5.48
CA ASN A 354 21.24 -5.02 4.62
C ASN A 354 19.97 -5.14 3.77
N VAL A 355 19.06 -6.04 4.14
CA VAL A 355 17.77 -6.19 3.43
C VAL A 355 16.64 -5.73 4.32
N PHE A 356 15.76 -4.90 3.76
CA PHE A 356 14.62 -4.30 4.44
C PHE A 356 13.33 -4.64 3.69
N LEU A 357 12.21 -4.71 4.43
CA LEU A 357 10.87 -4.82 3.88
C LEU A 357 10.12 -3.50 4.03
N ALA A 358 9.26 -3.21 3.07
CA ALA A 358 8.29 -2.12 3.13
C ALA A 358 7.05 -2.54 2.34
N ALA A 359 6.17 -3.32 2.96
CA ALA A 359 4.97 -3.87 2.33
C ALA A 359 3.82 -4.05 3.35
N GLY A 360 2.66 -4.53 2.88
CA GLY A 360 1.56 -4.87 3.78
C GLY A 360 0.62 -3.71 4.16
N HIS A 361 0.70 -2.58 3.47
CA HIS A 361 -0.07 -1.37 3.80
C HIS A 361 -1.57 -1.43 3.48
N GLU A 362 -2.10 -2.55 2.95
CA GLU A 362 -3.49 -2.70 2.49
C GLU A 362 -3.95 -1.49 1.64
N GLY A 363 -5.12 -0.90 1.93
CA GLY A 363 -5.66 0.30 1.29
C GLY A 363 -5.07 1.61 1.83
N CYS A 364 -4.10 1.55 2.76
CA CYS A 364 -3.44 2.71 3.35
C CYS A 364 -2.08 3.03 2.71
N GLY A 365 -1.68 2.33 1.64
CA GLY A 365 -0.36 2.47 1.03
C GLY A 365 0.00 3.91 0.68
N LEU A 366 -0.88 4.61 -0.04
CA LEU A 366 -0.63 6.00 -0.45
C LEU A 366 -0.55 6.95 0.76
N SER A 367 -1.46 6.81 1.73
CA SER A 367 -1.49 7.70 2.89
C SER A 367 -0.29 7.53 3.82
N MET A 368 0.29 6.33 3.90
CA MET A 368 1.46 6.02 4.75
C MET A 368 2.81 6.01 3.99
N ALA A 369 2.81 6.24 2.68
CA ALA A 369 4.00 6.10 1.84
C ALA A 369 5.17 7.00 2.28
N MET A 370 4.90 8.29 2.57
CA MET A 370 5.96 9.23 2.97
C MET A 370 6.57 8.87 4.32
N GLY A 371 5.74 8.50 5.30
CA GLY A 371 6.23 8.04 6.60
C GLY A 371 7.03 6.75 6.51
N THR A 372 6.61 5.80 5.65
CA THR A 372 7.35 4.56 5.41
C THR A 372 8.70 4.83 4.74
N ALA A 373 8.73 5.74 3.75
CA ALA A 373 9.97 6.12 3.08
C ALA A 373 10.96 6.79 4.05
N GLU A 374 10.49 7.72 4.88
CA GLU A 374 11.31 8.36 5.92
C GLU A 374 11.88 7.31 6.89
N MET A 375 11.03 6.44 7.44
CA MET A 375 11.45 5.38 8.37
C MET A 375 12.53 4.45 7.76
N ILE A 376 12.36 4.03 6.50
CA ILE A 376 13.35 3.20 5.82
C ILE A 376 14.66 3.96 5.61
N VAL A 377 14.60 5.24 5.25
CA VAL A 377 15.81 6.07 5.10
C VAL A 377 16.52 6.21 6.44
N GLU A 378 15.80 6.44 7.54
CA GLU A 378 16.34 6.52 8.89
C GLU A 378 17.08 5.25 9.27
N MET A 379 16.46 4.08 9.09
CA MET A 379 17.09 2.77 9.36
C MET A 379 18.34 2.54 8.50
N VAL A 380 18.24 2.78 7.18
CA VAL A 380 19.34 2.53 6.25
C VAL A 380 20.51 3.46 6.51
N LEU A 381 20.25 4.73 6.86
CA LEU A 381 21.28 5.72 7.11
C LEU A 381 21.76 5.77 8.56
N GLY A 382 21.08 5.10 9.49
CA GLY A 382 21.38 5.12 10.92
C GLY A 382 21.01 6.44 11.59
N TYR A 383 19.94 7.09 11.13
CA TYR A 383 19.42 8.32 11.73
C TYR A 383 18.45 8.02 12.88
N PRO A 384 18.28 8.93 13.85
CA PRO A 384 17.29 8.77 14.90
C PRO A 384 15.87 8.66 14.32
N GLU A 385 15.12 7.65 14.74
CA GLU A 385 13.77 7.39 14.24
C GLU A 385 12.77 8.44 14.75
N LYS A 386 11.90 8.92 13.86
CA LYS A 386 10.79 9.84 14.21
C LYS A 386 9.54 9.12 14.70
N VAL A 387 9.39 7.87 14.29
CA VAL A 387 8.27 6.98 14.64
C VAL A 387 8.89 5.65 15.03
N ASP A 388 8.46 5.09 16.16
CA ASP A 388 8.92 3.78 16.63
C ASP A 388 8.63 2.70 15.58
N SER A 389 9.69 2.13 15.01
CA SER A 389 9.57 1.11 13.98
C SER A 389 9.38 -0.31 14.50
N THR A 390 9.61 -0.55 15.80
CA THR A 390 9.62 -1.91 16.38
C THR A 390 8.27 -2.61 16.23
N VAL A 391 7.17 -1.84 16.20
CA VAL A 391 5.80 -2.34 16.02
C VAL A 391 5.52 -2.87 14.59
N PHE A 392 6.42 -2.65 13.63
CA PHE A 392 6.32 -3.09 12.23
C PHE A 392 7.34 -4.17 11.87
N ALA A 393 8.15 -4.62 12.84
CA ALA A 393 9.22 -5.56 12.60
C ALA A 393 8.71 -6.93 12.13
N LEU A 394 9.47 -7.56 11.23
CA LEU A 394 9.18 -8.94 10.84
C LEU A 394 9.63 -9.89 11.95
N HIS A 395 8.68 -10.60 12.55
CA HIS A 395 8.97 -11.62 13.55
C HIS A 395 9.28 -12.97 12.88
N LYS A 396 10.20 -13.74 13.48
CA LYS A 396 10.39 -15.15 13.11
C LYS A 396 9.16 -15.94 13.53
N VAL A 397 8.76 -16.90 12.71
CA VAL A 397 7.79 -17.92 13.14
C VAL A 397 8.52 -18.79 14.17
N GLY A 398 7.92 -18.95 15.35
CA GLY A 398 8.47 -19.71 16.48
C GLY A 398 8.39 -21.21 16.27
#